data_AF-U3U072-F1
#
_entry.id   AF-U3U072-F1
#
_cell.length_a   1.000
_cell.length_b   1.000
_cell.length_c   1.000
_cell.angle_alpha   90.00
_cell.angle_beta   90.00
_cell.angle_gamma   90.00
#
_symmetry.space_group_name_H-M   'P 1'
#
loop_
_entity.id
_entity.type
_entity.pdbx_description
1 polymer ?
#
loop_
_entity_poly.entity_id
_entity_poly.type
_entity_poly.pdbx_seq_one_letter_code
_entity_poly.pdbx_strand_id
1 'polypeptide(L)'
;MATTTPGETAAAQKARALPLGGRFNPYLDNERDTPPIYLPRQGQVSTVCAPRFEERLNPVVVVQQLRARFQAAGKTWRSEFYTTLTQRFPDGIPADLVDALGDELMAQTGDVVVNLGQSRLTGGHHAETENPVTATQSDPGSTGPCA
;
A
#
# COMPACT_ATOMS: atom_id res chain seq x y z
N MET A 1 -16.90 51.88 -28.95
CA MET A 1 -15.96 50.95 -29.61
C MET A 1 -15.32 50.09 -28.53
N ALA A 2 -15.33 48.76 -28.65
CA ALA A 2 -14.63 47.88 -27.71
C ALA A 2 -13.11 48.00 -27.94
N THR A 3 -12.31 47.95 -26.86
CA THR A 3 -10.85 48.02 -26.95
C THR A 3 -10.29 46.62 -27.15
N THR A 4 -9.57 46.39 -28.24
CA THR A 4 -9.04 45.07 -28.62
C THR A 4 -7.59 44.91 -28.21
N THR A 5 -6.82 46.00 -28.12
CA THR A 5 -5.41 45.96 -27.74
C THR A 5 -5.15 46.49 -26.32
N PRO A 6 -4.05 46.08 -25.66
CA PRO A 6 -3.64 46.64 -24.37
C PRO A 6 -3.46 48.16 -24.39
N GLY A 7 -2.94 48.70 -25.51
CA GLY A 7 -2.74 50.15 -25.69
C GLY A 7 -4.05 50.93 -25.72
N GLU A 8 -5.07 50.40 -26.41
CA GLU A 8 -6.42 50.99 -26.43
C GLU A 8 -7.08 50.95 -25.05
N THR A 9 -6.90 49.87 -24.30
CA THR A 9 -7.42 49.76 -22.93
C THR A 9 -6.76 50.76 -21.99
N ALA A 10 -5.43 50.92 -22.08
CA ALA A 10 -4.71 51.91 -21.29
C ALA A 10 -5.14 53.35 -21.64
N ALA A 11 -5.38 53.65 -22.92
CA ALA A 11 -5.89 54.95 -23.35
C ALA A 11 -7.33 55.21 -22.84
N ALA A 12 -8.21 54.22 -22.89
CA ALA A 12 -9.58 54.32 -22.39
C ALA A 12 -9.63 54.53 -20.87
N GLN A 13 -8.81 53.80 -20.10
CA GLN A 13 -8.68 53.99 -18.65
C GLN A 13 -8.15 55.38 -18.30
N LYS A 14 -7.12 55.86 -19.02
CA LYS A 14 -6.58 57.23 -18.85
C LYS A 14 -7.64 58.30 -19.13
N ALA A 15 -8.50 58.07 -20.13
CA ALA A 15 -9.62 58.95 -20.46
C ALA A 15 -10.83 58.79 -19.52
N ARG A 16 -10.76 57.93 -18.48
CA ARG A 16 -11.88 57.53 -17.61
C ARG A 16 -13.10 57.03 -18.39
N ALA A 17 -12.88 56.52 -19.61
CA ALA A 17 -13.92 55.91 -20.42
C ALA A 17 -14.22 54.50 -19.89
N LEU A 18 -15.48 54.07 -20.02
CA LEU A 18 -15.91 52.76 -19.57
C LEU A 18 -15.10 51.67 -20.30
N PRO A 19 -14.36 50.81 -19.58
CA PRO A 19 -13.55 49.77 -20.22
C PRO A 19 -14.43 48.85 -21.08
N LEU A 20 -13.88 48.40 -22.21
CA LEU A 20 -14.56 47.54 -23.18
C LEU A 20 -15.86 48.11 -23.78
N GLY A 21 -16.07 49.43 -23.68
CA GLY A 21 -17.29 50.08 -24.17
C GLY A 21 -18.58 49.55 -23.52
N GLY A 22 -18.49 49.03 -22.29
CA GLY A 22 -19.62 48.45 -21.56
C GLY A 22 -19.97 47.00 -21.91
N ARG A 23 -19.17 46.33 -22.78
CA ARG A 23 -19.33 44.92 -23.10
C ARG A 23 -18.18 44.11 -22.49
N PHE A 24 -18.46 43.36 -21.44
CA PHE A 24 -17.47 42.49 -20.80
C PHE A 24 -17.21 41.26 -21.67
N ASN A 25 -15.97 41.06 -22.14
CA ASN A 25 -15.52 39.82 -22.76
C ASN A 25 -14.62 39.05 -21.76
N PRO A 26 -15.06 37.90 -21.23
CA PRO A 26 -14.27 37.10 -20.28
C PRO A 26 -13.00 36.49 -20.90
N TYR A 27 -12.89 36.43 -22.23
CA TYR A 27 -11.75 35.81 -22.90
C TYR A 27 -10.71 36.80 -23.44
N LEU A 28 -10.90 38.10 -23.23
CA LEU A 28 -10.04 39.15 -23.80
C LEU A 28 -8.55 38.95 -23.49
N ASP A 29 -8.22 38.51 -22.28
CA ASP A 29 -6.84 38.28 -21.88
C ASP A 29 -6.23 37.07 -22.59
N ASN A 30 -7.02 36.02 -22.85
CA ASN A 30 -6.58 34.86 -23.63
C ASN A 30 -6.39 35.22 -25.11
N GLU A 31 -7.22 36.11 -25.66
CA GLU A 31 -7.10 36.58 -27.05
C GLU A 31 -5.89 37.50 -27.26
N ARG A 32 -5.47 38.23 -26.22
CA ARG A 32 -4.30 39.11 -26.23
C ARG A 32 -2.99 38.40 -25.95
N ASP A 33 -3.06 37.28 -25.23
CA ASP A 33 -1.87 36.53 -24.86
C ASP A 33 -1.27 35.83 -26.08
N THR A 34 0.05 35.78 -26.15
CA THR A 34 0.75 35.03 -27.19
C THR A 34 0.84 33.57 -26.73
N PRO A 35 0.26 32.60 -27.47
CA PRO A 35 0.28 31.23 -27.03
C PRO A 35 1.73 30.74 -26.91
N PRO A 36 2.04 29.96 -25.87
CA PRO A 36 3.37 29.37 -25.73
C PRO A 36 3.66 28.46 -26.93
N ILE A 37 4.94 28.36 -27.28
CA ILE A 37 5.40 27.42 -28.31
C ILE A 37 5.09 26.00 -27.81
N TYR A 38 4.13 25.34 -28.45
CA TYR A 38 3.79 23.95 -28.16
C TYR A 38 4.98 23.04 -28.51
N LEU A 39 5.26 22.04 -27.67
CA LEU A 39 6.26 21.04 -28.00
C LEU A 39 5.76 20.17 -29.18
N PRO A 40 6.61 19.86 -30.17
CA PRO A 40 6.24 19.04 -31.33
C PRO A 40 6.17 17.54 -31.03
N ARG A 41 6.13 17.14 -29.75
CA ARG A 41 6.20 15.74 -29.33
C ARG A 41 4.89 15.29 -28.70
N GLN A 42 4.40 14.14 -29.15
CA GLN A 42 3.27 13.47 -28.52
C GLN A 42 3.68 12.93 -27.13
N GLY A 43 2.74 12.83 -26.21
CA GLY A 43 2.97 12.20 -24.91
C GLY A 43 3.34 10.72 -25.07
N GLN A 44 4.23 10.22 -24.22
CA GLN A 44 4.58 8.80 -24.15
C GLN A 44 3.84 8.14 -22.99
N VAL A 45 3.36 6.90 -23.19
CA VAL A 45 2.77 6.09 -22.12
C VAL A 45 3.83 5.81 -21.06
N SER A 46 3.51 6.09 -19.80
CA SER A 46 4.38 5.78 -18.67
C SER A 46 4.49 4.27 -18.47
N THR A 47 5.72 3.77 -18.29
CA THR A 47 5.98 2.37 -17.93
C THR A 47 5.80 2.10 -16.44
N VAL A 48 5.50 3.13 -15.65
CA VAL A 48 5.33 3.01 -14.21
C VAL A 48 3.98 2.32 -13.95
N CYS A 49 4.04 1.10 -13.40
CA CYS A 49 2.86 0.45 -12.85
C CYS A 49 2.34 1.28 -11.67
N ALA A 50 1.07 1.69 -11.73
CA ALA A 50 0.43 2.41 -10.64
C ALA A 50 0.49 1.58 -9.34
N PRO A 51 0.59 2.22 -8.16
CA PRO A 51 0.47 1.54 -6.88
C PRO A 51 -0.85 0.77 -6.83
N ARG A 52 -0.78 -0.55 -6.65
CA ARG A 52 -1.96 -1.37 -6.44
C ARG A 52 -2.39 -1.19 -4.99
N PHE A 53 -3.56 -0.61 -4.78
CA PHE A 53 -4.20 -0.61 -3.48
C PHE A 53 -4.91 -1.94 -3.30
N GLU A 54 -4.35 -2.82 -2.47
CA GLU A 54 -5.09 -3.98 -1.97
C GLU A 54 -6.11 -3.47 -0.94
N GLU A 55 -7.40 -3.53 -1.28
CA GLU A 55 -8.46 -3.21 -0.32
C GLU A 55 -8.48 -4.30 0.77
N ARG A 56 -8.03 -3.91 1.97
CA ARG A 56 -8.03 -4.76 3.15
C ARG A 56 -9.35 -4.57 3.88
N LEU A 57 -10.14 -5.63 3.97
CA LEU A 57 -11.41 -5.62 4.69
C LEU A 57 -11.17 -5.92 6.18
N ASN A 58 -12.02 -5.31 7.01
CA ASN A 58 -12.08 -5.61 8.43
C ASN A 58 -12.51 -7.09 8.63
N PRO A 59 -11.82 -7.86 9.50
CA PRO A 59 -12.16 -9.26 9.78
C PRO A 59 -13.64 -9.49 10.12
N VAL A 60 -14.29 -8.55 10.81
CA VAL A 60 -15.71 -8.65 11.19
C VAL A 60 -16.63 -8.60 9.97
N VAL A 61 -16.29 -7.82 8.95
CA VAL A 61 -17.06 -7.73 7.69
C VAL A 61 -16.94 -9.03 6.91
N VAL A 62 -15.72 -9.56 6.82
CA VAL A 62 -15.45 -10.84 6.14
C VAL A 62 -16.19 -12.00 6.82
N VAL A 63 -16.19 -12.04 8.15
CA VAL A 63 -16.90 -13.08 8.92
C VAL A 63 -18.41 -13.01 8.70
N GLN A 64 -18.99 -11.81 8.58
CA GLN A 64 -20.41 -11.67 8.24
C GLN A 64 -20.72 -12.24 6.85
N GLN A 65 -19.89 -11.92 5.86
CA GLN A 65 -20.03 -12.44 4.49
C GLN A 65 -19.91 -13.97 4.46
N LEU A 66 -18.90 -14.51 5.15
CA LEU A 66 -18.70 -15.96 5.25
C LEU A 66 -19.86 -16.63 5.98
N ARG A 67 -20.34 -16.07 7.09
CA ARG A 67 -21.47 -16.64 7.84
C ARG A 67 -22.74 -16.72 6.99
N ALA A 68 -23.04 -15.69 6.18
CA ALA A 68 -24.16 -15.72 5.24
C ALA A 68 -24.00 -16.84 4.20
N ARG A 69 -22.78 -17.02 3.66
CA ARG A 69 -22.44 -18.11 2.73
C ARG A 69 -22.63 -19.50 3.37
N PHE A 70 -22.20 -19.66 4.63
CA PHE A 70 -22.39 -20.89 5.41
C PHE A 70 -23.85 -21.23 5.65
N GLN A 71 -24.67 -20.23 5.99
CA GLN A 71 -26.11 -20.39 6.17
C GLN A 71 -26.81 -20.80 4.86
N ALA A 72 -26.43 -20.18 3.73
CA ALA A 72 -26.95 -20.55 2.42
C ALA A 72 -26.59 -22.00 2.03
N ALA A 73 -25.42 -22.48 2.47
CA ALA A 73 -24.98 -23.87 2.28
C ALA A 73 -25.56 -24.86 3.33
N GLY A 74 -26.38 -24.39 4.29
CA GLY A 74 -26.92 -25.22 5.37
C GLY A 74 -25.88 -25.72 6.38
N LYS A 75 -24.69 -25.10 6.43
CA LYS A 75 -23.60 -25.49 7.31
C LYS A 75 -23.55 -24.65 8.57
N THR A 76 -23.11 -25.24 9.68
CA THR A 76 -22.97 -24.54 10.96
C THR A 76 -21.66 -23.78 11.01
N TRP A 77 -21.75 -22.48 11.30
CA TRP A 77 -20.58 -21.64 11.57
C TRP A 77 -20.03 -21.92 12.97
N ARG A 78 -18.73 -22.16 13.09
CA ARG A 78 -18.06 -22.37 14.38
C ARG A 78 -17.23 -21.15 14.79
N SER A 79 -17.13 -20.88 16.09
CA SER A 79 -16.41 -19.72 16.62
C SER A 79 -14.89 -19.81 16.46
N GLU A 80 -14.32 -21.01 16.32
CA GLU A 80 -12.87 -21.17 16.17
C GLU A 80 -12.35 -20.54 14.87
N PHE A 81 -13.16 -20.54 13.81
CA PHE A 81 -12.82 -19.91 12.53
C PHE A 81 -12.57 -18.40 12.66
N TYR A 82 -13.32 -17.73 13.53
CA TYR A 82 -13.12 -16.29 13.78
C TYR A 82 -11.75 -16.03 14.43
N THR A 83 -11.39 -16.83 15.43
CA THR A 83 -10.11 -16.70 16.13
C THR A 83 -8.95 -16.96 15.17
N THR A 84 -9.05 -17.99 14.33
CA THR A 84 -8.02 -18.29 13.32
C THR A 84 -7.86 -17.17 12.30
N LEU A 85 -8.95 -16.57 11.81
CA LEU A 85 -8.90 -15.45 10.86
C LEU A 85 -8.24 -14.21 11.48
N THR A 86 -8.59 -13.88 12.72
CA THR A 86 -8.04 -12.70 13.42
C THR A 86 -6.56 -12.88 13.76
N GLN A 87 -6.12 -14.11 14.07
CA GLN A 87 -4.70 -14.41 14.31
C GLN A 87 -3.87 -14.41 13.02
N ARG A 88 -4.43 -14.90 11.90
CA ARG A 88 -3.71 -14.98 10.61
C ARG A 88 -3.62 -13.63 9.91
N PHE A 89 -4.61 -12.76 10.10
CA PHE A 89 -4.69 -11.46 9.42
C PHE A 89 -5.00 -10.32 10.42
N PRO A 90 -4.01 -9.91 11.24
CA PRO A 90 -4.21 -8.82 12.20
C PRO A 90 -4.47 -7.47 11.51
N ASP A 91 -3.85 -7.24 10.34
CA ASP A 91 -3.93 -5.97 9.58
C ASP A 91 -5.10 -5.93 8.58
N GLY A 92 -5.97 -6.95 8.59
CA GLY A 92 -7.10 -7.07 7.67
C GLY A 92 -6.87 -8.05 6.52
N ILE A 93 -7.99 -8.52 5.96
CA ILE A 93 -8.03 -9.60 4.97
C ILE A 93 -8.15 -8.96 3.58
N PRO A 94 -7.28 -9.28 2.62
CA PRO A 94 -7.41 -8.75 1.27
C PRO A 94 -8.68 -9.31 0.62
N ALA A 95 -9.43 -8.45 -0.08
CA ALA A 95 -10.71 -8.78 -0.70
C ALA A 95 -10.64 -10.03 -1.59
N ASP A 96 -9.55 -10.17 -2.36
CA ASP A 96 -9.34 -11.28 -3.29
C ASP A 96 -9.20 -12.66 -2.60
N LEU A 97 -8.84 -12.68 -1.30
CA LEU A 97 -8.70 -13.94 -0.55
C LEU A 97 -9.99 -14.37 0.15
N VAL A 98 -11.03 -13.53 0.22
CA VAL A 98 -12.25 -13.82 0.97
C VAL A 98 -12.96 -15.07 0.41
N ASP A 99 -13.06 -15.18 -0.91
CA ASP A 99 -13.72 -16.32 -1.54
C ASP A 99 -12.96 -17.62 -1.35
N ALA A 100 -11.62 -17.58 -1.50
CA ALA A 100 -10.73 -18.71 -1.29
C ALA A 100 -10.74 -19.20 0.17
N LEU A 101 -10.72 -18.28 1.14
CA LEU A 101 -10.87 -18.61 2.56
C LEU A 101 -12.24 -19.23 2.84
N GLY A 102 -13.29 -18.74 2.18
CA GLY A 102 -14.61 -19.35 2.26
C GLY A 102 -14.63 -20.79 1.79
N ASP A 103 -13.98 -21.09 0.66
CA ASP A 103 -13.89 -22.46 0.14
C ASP A 103 -13.05 -23.38 1.04
N GLU A 104 -11.91 -22.88 1.55
CA GLU A 104 -11.06 -23.58 2.51
C GLU A 104 -11.85 -23.97 3.77
N LEU A 105 -12.55 -23.01 4.38
CA LEU A 105 -13.34 -23.23 5.58
C LEU A 105 -14.53 -24.17 5.32
N MET A 106 -15.17 -24.06 4.15
CA MET A 106 -16.27 -24.93 3.75
C MET A 106 -15.82 -26.39 3.58
N ALA A 107 -14.61 -26.62 3.09
CA ALA A 107 -14.00 -27.94 3.00
C ALA A 107 -13.68 -28.50 4.40
N GLN A 108 -13.07 -27.69 5.27
CA GLN A 108 -12.76 -28.07 6.67
C GLN A 108 -14.01 -28.39 7.51
N THR A 109 -15.16 -27.82 7.16
CA THR A 109 -16.42 -28.09 7.88
C THR A 109 -16.99 -29.48 7.56
N GLY A 110 -16.59 -30.10 6.44
CA GLY A 110 -16.91 -31.48 6.11
C GLY A 110 -15.89 -32.50 6.62
N ASP A 111 -14.68 -32.05 6.95
CA ASP A 111 -13.52 -32.87 7.29
C ASP A 111 -12.87 -32.30 8.56
N VAL A 112 -13.43 -32.62 9.74
CA VAL A 112 -12.83 -32.20 11.01
C VAL A 112 -11.54 -32.98 11.22
N VAL A 113 -10.43 -32.47 10.69
CA VAL A 113 -9.08 -32.79 11.16
C VAL A 113 -8.29 -31.49 11.32
N VAL A 114 -8.10 -31.13 12.59
CA VAL A 114 -7.13 -30.17 13.12
C VAL A 114 -5.74 -30.42 12.54
N ASN A 115 -5.31 -29.66 11.53
CA ASN A 115 -3.90 -29.40 11.26
C ASN A 115 -3.65 -28.15 10.40
N LEU A 116 -3.65 -26.97 11.02
CA LEU A 116 -2.99 -25.77 10.45
C LEU A 116 -2.03 -25.16 11.47
N GLY A 117 -1.28 -26.05 12.13
CA GLY A 117 -0.37 -25.71 13.19
C GLY A 117 1.06 -26.15 12.94
N GLN A 118 1.56 -26.36 11.71
CA GLN A 118 3.00 -26.56 11.48
C GLN A 118 3.46 -26.09 10.10
N SER A 119 3.76 -24.79 9.98
CA SER A 119 4.96 -24.38 9.24
C SER A 119 5.99 -23.98 10.29
N ARG A 120 6.88 -24.94 10.57
CA ARG A 120 7.97 -24.86 11.53
C ARG A 120 8.84 -23.64 11.26
N LEU A 121 8.67 -22.59 12.06
CA LEU A 121 9.79 -21.73 12.43
C LEU A 121 10.59 -22.52 13.47
N THR A 122 11.68 -23.15 13.04
CA THR A 122 12.69 -23.70 13.96
C THR A 122 13.31 -22.53 14.71
N GLY A 123 12.83 -22.28 15.92
CA GLY A 123 13.47 -21.43 16.90
C GLY A 123 14.12 -22.26 18.01
N GLY A 124 15.45 -22.14 18.13
CA GLY A 124 16.18 -21.94 19.38
C GLY A 124 16.23 -23.04 20.45
N HIS A 125 17.45 -23.45 20.78
CA HIS A 125 17.83 -24.06 22.06
C HIS A 125 19.30 -23.65 22.30
N HIS A 126 19.83 -23.23 23.44
CA HIS A 126 19.38 -22.68 24.73
C HIS A 126 20.64 -22.01 25.32
N ALA A 127 20.45 -21.00 26.16
CA ALA A 127 21.53 -20.39 26.93
C ALA A 127 21.88 -21.23 28.18
N GLU A 128 23.07 -20.95 28.73
CA GLU A 128 23.57 -21.31 30.07
C GLU A 128 24.01 -22.79 30.20
N THR A 129 25.12 -23.16 30.86
CA THR A 129 25.60 -22.72 32.18
C THR A 129 27.08 -23.13 32.39
N GLU A 130 27.80 -22.42 33.28
CA GLU A 130 28.94 -22.87 34.15
C GLU A 130 30.39 -22.89 33.61
N ASN A 131 31.17 -21.90 34.07
CA ASN A 131 32.61 -21.99 34.37
C ASN A 131 32.71 -22.30 35.88
N PRO A 132 33.59 -23.18 36.41
CA PRO A 132 35.01 -22.83 36.58
C PRO A 132 36.02 -24.02 36.62
N VAL A 133 37.30 -23.65 36.82
CA VAL A 133 38.38 -24.36 37.54
C VAL A 133 39.53 -25.01 36.72
N THR A 134 40.64 -24.25 36.72
CA THR A 134 42.00 -24.65 37.13
C THR A 134 42.89 -25.46 36.19
N ALA A 135 43.92 -24.73 35.72
CA ALA A 135 45.33 -25.09 35.60
C ALA A 135 45.71 -26.39 34.88
N THR A 136 46.51 -26.26 33.82
CA THR A 136 47.88 -26.77 33.82
C THR A 136 48.72 -26.06 32.77
N GLN A 137 49.72 -25.38 33.30
CA GLN A 137 50.94 -24.89 32.69
C GLN A 137 51.65 -25.98 31.89
N SER A 138 52.11 -25.67 30.69
CA SER A 138 53.27 -26.31 30.05
C SER A 138 53.76 -25.43 28.90
N ASP A 139 54.64 -24.50 29.26
CA ASP A 139 55.78 -24.11 28.43
C ASP A 139 56.98 -24.86 29.05
N PRO A 140 57.86 -25.49 28.26
CA PRO A 140 59.08 -24.77 27.90
C PRO A 140 59.65 -25.15 26.52
N GLY A 141 60.14 -24.16 25.78
CA GLY A 141 60.86 -24.44 24.53
C GLY A 141 61.74 -23.32 23.99
N SER A 142 62.44 -22.60 24.85
CA SER A 142 63.54 -21.70 24.48
C SER A 142 64.73 -22.48 23.88
N THR A 143 65.24 -22.05 22.73
CA THR A 143 66.63 -22.12 22.16
C THR A 143 66.49 -22.10 20.63
N GLY A 144 67.07 -21.24 19.81
CA GLY A 144 68.18 -20.29 19.92
C GLY A 144 68.30 -19.49 18.60
N PRO A 145 69.43 -18.81 18.32
CA PRO A 145 69.43 -17.52 17.60
C PRO A 145 70.02 -17.53 16.17
N CYS A 146 69.93 -16.35 15.53
CA CYS A 146 70.75 -15.80 14.45
C CYS A 146 70.64 -16.37 13.02
N ALA A 147 70.14 -15.54 12.10
CA ALA A 147 70.86 -15.05 10.91
C ALA A 147 70.16 -13.79 10.37
#